data_AF-A0A8K0KAF5-F1
#
_entry.id   AF-A0A8K0KAF5-F1
#
_cell.length_a   1.000
_cell.length_b   1.000
_cell.length_c   1.000
_cell.angle_alpha   90.00
_cell.angle_beta   90.00
_cell.angle_gamma   90.00
#
_symmetry.space_group_name_H-M   'P 1'
#
loop_
_entity.id
_entity.type
_entity.pdbx_description
1 polymer ?
#
loop_
_entity_poly.entity_id
_entity_poly.type
_entity_poly.pdbx_seq_one_letter_code
_entity_poly.pdbx_strand_id
1 'polypeptide(L)'
;QVLKFVSTPVEPHRGVEFVSDCQHCSQTVRAAHCLYCKRLSLLCVICHVSVRGCSNFCLVCGHGGHMNHMNDWFAQEGLCPSGCGCRCLQQSAAILD
;
A
#
# COMPACT_ATOMS: atom_id res chain seq x y z
N GLN A 1 16.75 -32.03 -20.71
CA GLN A 1 15.34 -31.72 -21.07
C GLN A 1 14.79 -30.79 -20.00
N VAL A 2 14.48 -29.53 -20.33
CA VAL A 2 13.93 -28.55 -19.38
C VAL A 2 12.42 -28.63 -19.45
N LEU A 3 11.77 -29.07 -18.37
CA LEU A 3 10.32 -29.10 -18.24
C LEU A 3 9.81 -27.65 -18.18
N LYS A 4 9.13 -27.19 -19.23
CA LYS A 4 8.41 -25.92 -19.22
C LYS A 4 7.16 -26.13 -18.37
N PHE A 5 7.18 -25.63 -17.14
CA PHE A 5 5.99 -25.56 -16.31
C PHE A 5 5.01 -24.59 -16.97
N VAL A 6 3.98 -25.13 -17.61
CA VAL A 6 2.91 -24.31 -18.21
C VAL A 6 2.00 -23.92 -17.06
N SER A 7 2.23 -22.74 -16.49
CA SER A 7 1.30 -22.14 -15.54
C SER A 7 -0.05 -21.98 -16.27
N THR A 8 -1.08 -22.68 -15.80
CA THR A 8 -2.45 -22.35 -16.19
C THR A 8 -2.70 -20.88 -15.83
N PRO A 9 -3.41 -20.11 -16.68
CA PRO A 9 -3.82 -18.76 -16.30
C PRO A 9 -4.64 -18.86 -15.02
N VAL A 10 -4.15 -18.22 -13.96
CA VAL A 10 -4.85 -18.15 -12.67
C VAL A 10 -6.21 -17.53 -12.95
N GLU A 11 -7.30 -18.20 -12.55
CA GLU A 11 -8.64 -17.63 -12.67
C GLU A 11 -8.65 -16.23 -12.04
N PRO A 12 -9.27 -15.23 -12.69
CA PRO A 12 -9.35 -13.90 -12.12
C PRO A 12 -10.02 -13.99 -10.75
N HIS A 13 -9.34 -13.42 -9.75
CA HIS A 13 -9.82 -13.38 -8.39
C HIS A 13 -11.19 -12.68 -8.35
N ARG A 14 -12.20 -13.35 -7.77
CA ARG A 14 -13.58 -12.86 -7.63
C ARG A 14 -13.87 -12.38 -6.20
N GLY A 15 -12.99 -11.54 -5.65
CA GLY A 15 -13.12 -11.00 -4.30
C GLY A 15 -12.80 -9.51 -4.23
N VAL A 16 -12.52 -9.01 -3.02
CA VAL A 16 -12.14 -7.60 -2.79
C VAL A 16 -10.74 -7.36 -3.32
N GLU A 17 -10.61 -6.47 -4.31
CA GLU A 17 -9.32 -6.04 -4.83
C GLU A 17 -8.80 -4.82 -4.07
N PHE A 18 -7.53 -4.86 -3.71
CA PHE A 18 -6.83 -3.66 -3.26
C PHE A 18 -6.45 -2.83 -4.49
N VAL A 19 -7.05 -1.65 -4.57
CA VAL A 19 -6.76 -0.64 -5.59
C VAL A 19 -6.26 0.61 -4.89
N SER A 20 -5.19 1.19 -5.39
CA SER A 20 -4.63 2.44 -4.85
C SER A 20 -4.17 3.36 -5.98
N ASP A 21 -4.06 4.65 -5.70
CA ASP A 21 -3.48 5.59 -6.66
C ASP A 21 -1.97 5.72 -6.45
N CYS A 22 -1.24 5.83 -7.57
CA CYS A 22 0.20 6.04 -7.53
C CYS A 22 0.52 7.39 -6.90
N GLN A 23 1.27 7.36 -5.80
CA GLN A 23 1.67 8.55 -5.05
C GLN A 23 2.55 9.56 -5.84
N HIS A 24 2.97 9.21 -7.06
CA HIS A 24 3.78 10.08 -7.92
C HIS A 24 3.04 10.63 -9.14
N CYS A 25 2.16 9.84 -9.76
CA CYS A 25 1.51 10.22 -11.02
C CYS A 25 -0.01 10.11 -10.99
N SER A 26 -0.57 9.78 -9.82
CA SER A 26 -2.01 9.67 -9.54
C SER A 26 -2.78 8.68 -10.44
N GLN A 27 -2.08 7.85 -11.21
CA GLN A 27 -2.69 6.78 -11.97
C GLN A 27 -3.07 5.63 -11.03
N THR A 28 -4.24 5.05 -11.27
CA THR A 28 -4.73 3.89 -10.53
C THR A 28 -3.80 2.68 -10.71
N VAL A 29 -3.50 2.01 -9.61
CA VAL A 29 -2.57 0.88 -9.53
C VAL A 29 -3.29 -0.33 -8.95
N ARG A 30 -3.21 -1.44 -9.69
CA ARG A 30 -3.75 -2.76 -9.32
C ARG A 30 -2.67 -3.84 -9.17
N ALA A 31 -1.41 -3.43 -9.23
CA ALA A 31 -0.26 -4.32 -9.20
C ALA A 31 0.74 -3.86 -8.14
N ALA A 32 1.86 -4.59 -7.99
CA ALA A 32 2.95 -4.22 -7.07
C ALA A 32 3.72 -2.96 -7.49
N HIS A 33 3.54 -2.50 -8.73
CA HIS A 33 4.10 -1.25 -9.24
C HIS A 33 3.11 -0.55 -10.16
N CYS A 34 3.23 0.77 -10.28
CA CYS A 34 2.47 1.57 -11.23
C CYS A 34 2.88 1.20 -12.67
N LEU A 35 1.92 0.86 -13.52
CA LEU A 35 2.20 0.47 -14.90
C LEU A 35 2.70 1.65 -15.77
N TYR A 36 2.44 2.89 -15.35
CA TYR A 36 2.83 4.10 -16.06
C TYR A 36 4.24 4.55 -15.66
N CYS A 37 4.46 4.91 -14.39
CA CYS A 37 5.75 5.45 -13.92
C CYS A 37 6.73 4.39 -13.38
N LYS A 38 6.33 3.12 -13.33
CA LYS A 38 7.12 1.96 -12.87
C LYS A 38 7.56 2.00 -11.40
N ARG A 39 7.14 3.01 -10.63
CA ARG A 39 7.38 3.06 -9.18
C ARG A 39 6.58 2.01 -8.45
N LEU A 40 7.12 1.50 -7.35
CA LEU A 40 6.44 0.55 -6.47
C LEU A 40 5.17 1.17 -5.88
N SER A 41 4.12 0.36 -5.78
CA SER A 41 2.81 0.80 -5.28
C SER A 41 2.83 1.11 -3.78
N LEU A 42 3.71 0.44 -3.03
CA LEU A 42 3.87 0.64 -1.61
C LEU A 42 5.36 0.65 -1.21
N LEU A 43 5.84 1.85 -0.90
CA LEU A 43 7.07 2.08 -0.13
C LEU A 43 6.66 2.47 1.28
N CYS A 44 7.38 1.98 2.28
CA CYS A 44 7.18 2.46 3.63
C CYS A 44 7.57 3.93 3.72
N VAL A 45 6.65 4.78 4.16
CA VAL A 45 6.90 6.23 4.27
C VAL A 45 7.93 6.62 5.33
N ILE A 46 8.34 5.67 6.19
CA ILE A 46 9.36 5.88 7.23
C ILE A 46 10.74 5.47 6.71
N CYS A 47 10.92 4.22 6.27
CA CYS A 47 12.23 3.72 5.84
C CYS A 47 12.47 3.82 4.33
N HIS A 48 11.47 4.19 3.54
CA HIS A 48 11.51 4.28 2.07
C HIS A 48 11.86 2.98 1.33
N VAL A 49 11.74 1.83 2.01
CA VAL A 49 11.95 0.50 1.42
C VAL A 49 10.63 -0.14 1.03
N SER A 50 10.67 -0.99 0.00
CA SER A 50 9.53 -1.81 -0.42
C SER A 50 8.96 -2.62 0.74
N VAL A 51 7.64 -2.59 0.90
CA VAL A 51 6.96 -3.40 1.92
C VAL A 51 6.73 -4.81 1.39
N ARG A 52 7.16 -5.82 2.14
CA ARG A 52 6.89 -7.23 1.89
C ARG A 52 6.28 -7.82 3.16
N GLY A 53 5.14 -8.49 3.06
CA GLY A 53 4.41 -9.03 4.21
C GLY A 53 3.47 -8.01 4.86
N CYS A 54 3.37 -8.03 6.19
CA CYS A 54 2.40 -7.22 6.94
C CYS A 54 2.61 -5.72 6.72
N SER A 55 1.54 -5.04 6.35
CA SER A 55 1.55 -3.62 6.00
C SER A 55 0.32 -2.93 6.56
N ASN A 56 0.46 -1.63 6.83
CA ASN A 56 -0.64 -0.74 7.20
C ASN A 56 -0.66 0.45 6.23
N PHE A 57 -1.83 0.85 5.76
CA PHE A 57 -2.03 2.01 4.90
C PHE A 57 -3.29 2.77 5.32
N CYS A 58 -3.29 4.08 5.12
CA CYS A 58 -4.46 4.91 5.40
C CYS A 58 -5.46 4.87 4.24
N LEU A 59 -6.74 4.72 4.57
CA LEU A 59 -7.84 4.74 3.60
C LEU A 59 -8.12 6.14 3.01
N VAL A 60 -7.63 7.21 3.66
CA VAL A 60 -7.81 8.60 3.21
C VAL A 60 -6.70 9.04 2.26
N CYS A 61 -5.44 8.81 2.62
CA CYS A 61 -4.30 9.36 1.88
C CYS A 61 -3.48 8.31 1.12
N GLY A 62 -3.74 7.01 1.32
CA GLY A 62 -3.01 5.92 0.67
C GLY A 62 -1.57 5.71 1.16
N HIS A 63 -1.04 6.59 2.02
CA HIS A 63 0.28 6.40 2.62
C HIS A 63 0.29 5.24 3.62
N GLY A 64 1.41 4.52 3.67
CA GLY A 64 1.54 3.34 4.51
C GLY A 64 2.98 2.86 4.66
N GLY A 65 3.13 1.68 5.26
CA GLY A 65 4.43 1.09 5.49
C GLY A 65 4.40 -0.26 6.18
N HIS A 66 5.59 -0.74 6.56
CA HIS A 66 5.73 -1.95 7.37
C HIS A 66 4.95 -1.80 8.67
N MET A 67 4.22 -2.83 9.06
CA MET A 67 3.36 -2.78 10.26
C MET A 67 4.12 -2.31 11.51
N ASN A 68 5.34 -2.78 11.73
CA ASN A 68 6.16 -2.37 12.89
C ASN A 68 6.44 -0.86 12.89
N HIS A 69 6.96 -0.30 11.79
CA HIS A 69 7.26 1.14 11.71
C HIS A 69 6.00 1.99 11.89
N MET A 70 4.87 1.57 11.31
CA MET A 70 3.62 2.31 11.43
C MET A 70 3.08 2.28 12.86
N ASN A 71 3.16 1.13 13.54
CA ASN A 71 2.75 1.00 14.95
C ASN A 71 3.64 1.86 15.86
N ASP A 72 4.96 1.79 15.70
CA ASP A 72 5.92 2.56 16.49
C ASP A 72 5.68 4.07 16.34
N TRP A 73 5.40 4.53 15.11
CA TRP A 73 5.08 5.92 14.83
C TRP A 73 3.76 6.35 15.49
N PHE A 74 2.67 5.63 15.23
CA PHE A 74 1.35 6.00 15.74
C PHE A 74 1.15 5.75 17.25
N ALA A 75 2.11 5.10 17.92
CA ALA A 75 2.14 5.05 19.38
C ALA A 75 2.40 6.43 20.02
N GLN A 76 3.03 7.35 19.28
CA GLN A 76 3.44 8.67 19.78
C GLN A 76 2.84 9.81 18.94
N GLU A 77 2.61 9.57 17.65
CA GLU A 77 2.22 10.61 16.70
C GLU A 77 0.76 10.46 16.25
N GLY A 78 0.05 11.59 16.17
CA GLY A 78 -1.33 11.63 15.66
C GLY A 78 -1.43 11.92 14.16
N LEU A 79 -0.34 12.28 13.51
CA LEU A 79 -0.28 12.69 12.10
C LEU A 79 0.51 11.69 11.26
N CYS A 80 0.25 11.64 9.96
CA CYS A 80 0.93 10.71 9.08
C CYS A 80 2.43 11.02 8.90
N PRO A 81 3.28 9.98 8.91
CA PRO A 81 4.73 10.14 8.78
C PRO A 81 5.18 10.71 7.43
N SER A 82 4.34 10.66 6.38
CA SER A 82 4.68 11.28 5.09
C SER A 82 4.61 12.81 5.10
N GLY A 83 4.03 13.41 6.15
CA GLY A 83 3.82 14.86 6.23
C GLY A 83 2.58 15.37 5.48
N CYS A 84 1.69 14.48 4.99
CA CYS A 84 0.49 14.90 4.27
C CYS A 84 -0.61 15.54 5.16
N GLY A 85 -0.44 15.52 6.49
CA GLY A 85 -1.34 16.20 7.44
C GLY A 85 -2.60 15.43 7.85
N CYS A 86 -2.85 14.22 7.34
CA CYS A 86 -3.99 13.40 7.82
C CYS A 86 -3.78 12.95 9.28
N ARG A 87 -4.89 12.86 10.01
CA ARG A 87 -5.00 12.10 11.26
C ARG A 87 -5.42 10.67 10.95
N CYS A 88 -4.47 9.95 10.37
CA CYS A 88 -4.76 8.76 9.59
C CYS A 88 -5.47 7.62 10.37
N LEU A 89 -5.21 7.42 11.67
CA LEU A 89 -5.96 6.44 12.48
C LEU A 89 -7.43 6.82 12.68
N GLN A 90 -7.70 8.09 13.03
CA GLN A 90 -9.06 8.58 13.30
C GLN A 90 -9.90 8.65 12.04
N GLN A 91 -9.33 9.19 10.95
CA GLN A 91 -10.05 9.34 9.70
C GLN A 91 -10.28 8.01 8.99
N SER A 92 -9.37 7.02 9.12
CA SER A 92 -9.61 5.68 8.56
C SER A 92 -10.67 4.92 9.35
N ALA A 93 -10.69 5.05 10.68
CA ALA A 93 -11.73 4.44 11.52
C ALA A 93 -13.13 4.97 11.15
N ALA A 94 -13.26 6.29 10.97
CA ALA A 94 -14.53 6.92 10.61
C ALA A 94 -15.07 6.53 9.21
N ILE A 95 -14.28 5.90 8.35
CA ILE A 95 -14.73 5.36 7.05
C ILE A 95 -15.37 3.97 7.22
N LEU A 96 -15.02 3.26 8.30
CA LEU A 96 -15.45 1.89 8.56
C LEU A 96 -16.74 1.82 9.41
N ASP A 97 -17.15 2.94 10.00
CA ASP A 97 -18.44 3.13 10.70
C ASP A 97 -19.56 3.49 9.71
#